data_AF-A0A2D7BWQ7-F1
#
_entry.id   AF-A0A2D7BWQ7-F1
#
_cell.length_a   1.000
_cell.length_b   1.000
_cell.length_c   1.000
_cell.angle_alpha   90.00
_cell.angle_beta   90.00
_cell.angle_gamma   90.00
#
_symmetry.space_group_name_H-M   'P 1'
#
loop_
_entity.id
_entity.type
_entity.pdbx_description
1 polymer ?
#
loop_
_entity_poly.entity_id
_entity_poly.type
_entity_poly.pdbx_seq_one_letter_code
_entity_poly.pdbx_strand_id
1 'polypeptide(L)'
;MKQLTLIIAGILTLSSCANFTMPSNYDPNESKGMIDILQDVRELDCRTDASQQAGIQEIKESVEWMRLYTDIKGSEDVFVSLGAIDHTLTGMIVRDNMSLSYCKLKKKNLTLQVSDTAQAVMKRYGQ
;
A
#
# COMPACT_ATOMS: atom_id res chain seq x y z
N MET A 1 4.30 4.18 -58.43
CA MET A 1 5.23 3.57 -57.46
C MET A 1 5.46 4.43 -56.22
N LYS A 2 5.83 5.73 -56.34
CA LYS A 2 6.04 6.63 -55.18
C LYS A 2 4.86 6.72 -54.19
N GLN A 3 3.62 6.73 -54.70
CA GLN A 3 2.38 6.76 -53.90
C GLN A 3 2.21 5.49 -53.05
N LEU A 4 2.59 4.32 -53.58
CA LEU A 4 2.48 3.04 -52.87
C LEU A 4 3.53 2.94 -51.75
N THR A 5 4.73 3.48 -51.97
CA THR A 5 5.81 3.50 -50.97
C THR A 5 5.46 4.38 -49.77
N LEU A 6 4.77 5.51 -49.98
CA LEU A 6 4.29 6.40 -48.93
C LEU A 6 3.21 5.76 -48.05
N ILE A 7 2.30 4.99 -48.66
CA ILE A 7 1.23 4.29 -47.93
C ILE A 7 1.81 3.16 -47.07
N ILE A 8 2.76 2.38 -47.60
CA ILE A 8 3.42 1.30 -46.84
C ILE A 8 4.25 1.87 -45.68
N ALA A 9 4.95 2.99 -45.88
CA ALA A 9 5.68 3.67 -44.82
C ALA A 9 4.77 4.23 -43.72
N GLY A 10 3.56 4.70 -44.07
CA GLY A 10 2.57 5.16 -43.09
C GLY A 10 1.95 4.05 -42.25
N ILE A 11 1.76 2.85 -42.82
CA ILE A 11 1.22 1.70 -42.07
C ILE A 11 2.23 1.15 -41.06
N LEU A 12 3.53 1.15 -41.41
CA LEU A 12 4.60 0.63 -40.55
C LEU A 12 4.87 1.53 -39.32
N THR A 13 4.61 2.83 -39.40
CA THR A 13 4.78 3.76 -38.27
C THR A 13 3.58 3.80 -37.34
N LEU A 14 2.37 3.45 -37.81
CA LEU A 14 1.16 3.41 -36.99
C LEU A 14 1.04 2.13 -36.15
N SER A 15 1.70 1.04 -36.53
CA SER A 15 1.66 -0.23 -35.80
C SER A 15 2.52 -0.27 -34.51
N SER A 16 3.37 0.74 -34.26
CA SER A 16 4.20 0.75 -33.04
C SER A 16 3.47 1.23 -31.79
N CYS A 17 2.36 1.97 -31.91
CA CYS A 17 1.61 2.48 -30.77
C CYS A 17 0.51 1.52 -30.29
N ALA A 18 0.13 0.51 -31.09
CA ALA A 18 -0.91 -0.46 -30.74
C ALA A 18 -0.41 -1.60 -29.84
N ASN A 19 0.91 -1.78 -29.71
CA ASN A 19 1.52 -2.88 -28.97
C ASN A 19 2.09 -2.48 -27.60
N PHE A 20 1.93 -1.23 -27.17
CA PHE A 20 2.36 -0.78 -25.83
C PHE A 20 1.17 -0.77 -24.86
N THR A 21 0.61 -1.95 -24.59
CA THR A 21 -0.21 -2.17 -23.40
C THR A 21 0.70 -2.77 -22.35
N MET A 22 1.44 -1.94 -21.61
CA MET A 22 2.04 -2.39 -20.36
C MET A 22 0.86 -2.80 -19.46
N PRO A 23 0.75 -4.08 -19.03
CA PRO A 23 -0.31 -4.47 -18.12
C PRO A 23 -0.16 -3.63 -16.87
N SER A 24 -1.18 -2.85 -16.52
CA SER A 24 -1.14 -2.09 -15.28
C SER A 24 -1.14 -3.08 -14.12
N ASN A 25 -0.08 -3.07 -13.31
CA ASN A 25 0.00 -3.81 -12.05
C ASN A 25 -0.84 -3.13 -10.94
N TYR A 26 -1.73 -2.22 -11.31
CA TYR A 26 -2.62 -1.53 -10.41
C TYR A 26 -3.71 -2.46 -9.87
N ASP A 27 -4.01 -2.32 -8.58
CA ASP A 27 -5.10 -3.03 -7.93
C ASP A 27 -5.88 -2.08 -7.02
N PRO A 28 -7.18 -1.86 -7.32
CA PRO A 28 -8.05 -1.04 -6.49
C PRO A 28 -8.17 -1.48 -5.03
N ASN A 29 -8.15 -2.79 -4.75
CA ASN A 29 -8.25 -3.33 -3.40
C ASN A 29 -6.98 -3.05 -2.60
N GLU A 30 -5.80 -3.16 -3.22
CA GLU A 30 -4.56 -2.78 -2.55
C GLU A 30 -4.53 -1.28 -2.25
N SER A 31 -4.90 -0.47 -3.25
CA SER A 31 -5.00 0.97 -3.07
C SER A 31 -5.95 1.34 -1.96
N LYS A 32 -7.15 0.75 -1.93
CA LYS A 32 -8.14 0.99 -0.88
C LYS A 32 -7.63 0.52 0.48
N GLY A 33 -7.14 -0.71 0.59
CA GLY A 33 -6.67 -1.27 1.85
C GLY A 33 -5.53 -0.46 2.47
N MET A 34 -4.60 0.04 1.66
CA MET A 34 -3.53 0.92 2.16
C MET A 34 -4.04 2.27 2.68
N ILE A 35 -5.10 2.83 2.07
CA ILE A 35 -5.71 4.08 2.55
C ILE A 35 -6.49 3.84 3.84
N ASP A 36 -7.24 2.75 3.92
CA ASP A 36 -7.98 2.37 5.13
C ASP A 36 -7.00 2.19 6.31
N ILE A 37 -5.92 1.42 6.16
CA ILE A 37 -4.87 1.29 7.19
C ILE A 37 -4.28 2.65 7.58
N LEU A 38 -4.02 3.54 6.61
CA LEU A 38 -3.49 4.87 6.90
C LEU A 38 -4.47 5.71 7.71
N GLN A 39 -5.76 5.59 7.41
CA GLN A 39 -6.81 6.26 8.16
C GLN A 39 -6.86 5.74 9.60
N ASP A 40 -6.88 4.42 9.80
CA ASP A 40 -6.89 3.80 11.13
C ASP A 40 -5.70 4.27 11.98
N VAL A 41 -4.49 4.29 11.39
CA VAL A 41 -3.28 4.80 12.05
C VAL A 41 -3.40 6.29 12.41
N ARG A 42 -4.00 7.11 11.54
CA ARG A 42 -4.21 8.54 11.80
C ARG A 42 -5.23 8.77 12.91
N GLU A 43 -6.24 7.91 13.01
CA GLU A 43 -7.30 7.99 14.01
C GLU A 43 -6.86 7.43 15.37
N LEU A 44 -5.83 6.58 15.42
CA LEU A 44 -5.30 6.00 16.65
C LEU A 44 -5.14 7.01 17.79
N ASP A 45 -5.90 6.84 18.86
CA ASP A 45 -5.79 7.68 20.04
C ASP A 45 -4.71 7.16 21.00
N CYS A 46 -3.79 8.03 21.37
CA CYS A 46 -2.69 7.68 22.28
C CYS A 46 -3.00 7.97 23.76
N ARG A 47 -4.24 8.26 24.14
CA ARG A 47 -4.66 8.28 25.56
C ARG A 47 -4.30 6.97 26.25
N THR A 48 -3.82 7.04 27.49
CA THR A 48 -3.43 5.85 28.26
C THR A 48 -4.65 5.25 28.95
N ASP A 49 -5.57 4.72 28.15
CA ASP A 49 -6.77 4.01 28.58
C ASP A 49 -7.03 2.81 27.64
N ALA A 50 -8.11 2.06 27.88
CA ALA A 50 -8.43 0.86 27.11
C ALA A 50 -8.64 1.12 25.61
N SER A 51 -9.00 2.35 25.21
CA SER A 51 -9.23 2.70 23.80
C SER A 51 -7.94 2.67 22.97
N GLN A 52 -6.78 2.89 23.59
CA GLN A 52 -5.49 2.81 22.89
C GLN A 52 -5.20 1.39 22.40
N GLN A 53 -5.37 0.38 23.25
CA GLN A 53 -5.12 -1.01 22.84
C GLN A 53 -6.16 -1.49 21.82
N ALA A 54 -7.42 -1.09 21.99
CA ALA A 54 -8.46 -1.39 21.01
C ALA A 54 -8.11 -0.81 19.62
N GLY A 55 -7.68 0.46 19.54
CA GLY A 55 -7.29 1.08 18.27
C GLY A 55 -6.03 0.45 17.65
N ILE A 56 -5.06 0.00 18.45
CA ILE A 56 -3.89 -0.72 17.93
C ILE A 56 -4.32 -2.08 17.34
N GLN A 57 -5.24 -2.78 18.01
CA GLN A 57 -5.76 -4.06 17.56
C GLN A 57 -6.57 -3.93 16.26
N GLU A 58 -7.38 -2.87 16.12
CA GLU A 58 -8.10 -2.57 14.88
C GLU A 58 -7.15 -2.38 13.70
N ILE A 59 -6.07 -1.61 13.87
CA ILE A 59 -5.06 -1.44 12.82
C ILE A 59 -4.38 -2.78 12.48
N LYS A 60 -4.12 -3.62 13.48
CA LYS A 60 -3.51 -4.94 13.29
C LYS A 60 -4.42 -5.83 12.43
N GLU A 61 -5.72 -5.83 12.67
CA GLU A 61 -6.69 -6.58 11.86
C GLU A 61 -6.75 -6.08 10.41
N SER A 62 -6.74 -4.76 10.19
CA SER A 62 -6.65 -4.16 8.85
C SER A 62 -5.36 -4.57 8.12
N VAL A 63 -4.22 -4.60 8.83
CA VAL A 63 -2.93 -5.05 8.27
C VAL A 63 -2.94 -6.56 7.97
N GLU A 64 -3.51 -7.38 8.85
CA GLU A 64 -3.63 -8.83 8.64
C GLU A 64 -4.50 -9.16 7.42
N TRP A 65 -5.63 -8.47 7.26
CA TRP A 65 -6.48 -8.61 6.07
C TRP A 65 -5.67 -8.30 4.80
N MET A 66 -4.93 -7.19 4.79
CA MET A 66 -4.15 -6.79 3.63
C MET A 66 -2.98 -7.75 3.36
N ARG A 67 -2.34 -8.30 4.40
CA ARG A 67 -1.32 -9.34 4.26
C ARG A 67 -1.88 -10.60 3.62
N LEU A 68 -3.05 -11.07 4.06
CA LEU A 68 -3.72 -12.23 3.46
C LEU A 68 -4.08 -11.97 1.99
N TYR A 69 -4.63 -10.79 1.70
CA TYR A 69 -4.98 -10.40 0.33
C TYR A 69 -3.75 -10.42 -0.59
N THR A 70 -2.67 -9.75 -0.18
CA THR A 70 -1.44 -9.61 -0.96
C THR A 70 -0.69 -10.93 -1.11
N ASP A 71 -0.72 -11.80 -0.11
CA ASP A 71 -0.16 -13.15 -0.17
C ASP A 71 -0.88 -14.01 -1.22
N ILE A 72 -2.21 -14.11 -1.13
CA ILE A 72 -3.03 -14.90 -2.07
C ILE A 72 -2.90 -14.36 -3.49
N LYS A 73 -2.85 -13.04 -3.65
CA LYS A 73 -2.69 -12.39 -4.95
C LYS A 73 -1.27 -12.59 -5.53
N GLY A 74 -0.27 -12.76 -4.68
CA GLY A 74 1.15 -12.83 -5.09
C GLY A 74 1.84 -11.47 -5.24
N SER A 75 1.40 -10.44 -4.50
CA SER A 75 2.06 -9.12 -4.46
C SER A 75 3.11 -9.06 -3.35
N GLU A 76 4.24 -9.75 -3.58
CA GLU A 76 5.27 -10.03 -2.57
C GLU A 76 5.89 -8.78 -1.94
N ASP A 77 6.16 -7.74 -2.72
CA ASP A 77 6.75 -6.50 -2.22
C ASP A 77 5.79 -5.73 -1.28
N VAL A 78 4.49 -5.76 -1.55
CA VAL A 78 3.46 -5.20 -0.66
C VAL A 78 3.36 -6.05 0.60
N PHE A 79 3.36 -7.38 0.46
CA PHE A 79 3.34 -8.32 1.59
C PHE A 79 4.54 -8.11 2.53
N VAL A 80 5.75 -7.96 1.98
CA VAL A 80 6.98 -7.69 2.75
C VAL A 80 6.88 -6.35 3.46
N SER A 81 6.41 -5.30 2.76
CA SER A 81 6.23 -3.96 3.35
C SER A 81 5.25 -3.97 4.52
N LEU A 82 4.13 -4.70 4.38
CA LEU A 82 3.17 -4.90 5.47
C LEU A 82 3.77 -5.65 6.65
N GLY A 83 4.78 -6.49 6.44
CA GLY A 83 5.48 -7.20 7.52
C GLY A 83 6.25 -6.25 8.45
N ALA A 84 6.82 -5.17 7.91
CA ALA A 84 7.48 -4.15 8.73
C ALA A 84 6.48 -3.35 9.58
N ILE A 85 5.32 -3.04 9.01
CA ILE A 85 4.20 -2.39 9.71
C ILE A 85 3.70 -3.32 10.83
N ASP A 86 3.49 -4.59 10.50
CA ASP A 86 3.03 -5.63 11.41
C ASP A 86 3.96 -5.84 12.61
N HIS A 87 5.27 -5.84 12.36
CA HIS A 87 6.28 -5.92 13.40
C HIS A 87 6.21 -4.72 14.36
N THR A 88 5.97 -3.52 13.83
CA THR A 88 5.81 -2.31 14.65
C THR A 88 4.56 -2.41 15.53
N LEU A 89 3.43 -2.86 14.99
CA LEU A 89 2.17 -3.05 15.72
C LEU A 89 2.31 -4.14 16.80
N THR A 90 2.94 -5.26 16.48
CA THR A 90 3.17 -6.34 17.44
C THR A 90 3.97 -5.84 18.64
N GLY A 91 5.02 -5.03 18.40
CA GLY A 91 5.79 -4.39 19.48
C GLY A 91 5.02 -3.35 20.30
N MET A 92 3.86 -2.91 19.84
CA MET A 92 2.91 -2.06 20.58
C MET A 92 1.91 -2.91 21.38
N ILE A 93 1.34 -3.96 20.78
CA ILE A 93 0.34 -4.85 21.39
C ILE A 93 0.89 -5.56 22.63
N VAL A 94 2.12 -6.09 22.57
CA VAL A 94 2.73 -6.84 23.68
C VAL A 94 3.06 -5.98 24.91
N ARG A 95 2.71 -4.69 24.90
CA ARG A 95 2.97 -3.75 25.99
C ARG A 95 1.66 -3.35 26.67
N ASP A 96 1.39 -3.95 27.82
CA ASP A 96 0.16 -3.69 28.59
C ASP A 96 0.02 -2.21 29.01
N ASN A 97 1.13 -1.54 29.35
CA ASN A 97 1.14 -0.16 29.85
C ASN A 97 2.07 0.72 29.02
N MET A 98 1.57 1.19 27.88
CA MET A 98 2.31 2.04 26.96
C MET A 98 2.22 3.51 27.36
N SER A 99 3.36 4.20 27.41
CA SER A 99 3.37 5.64 27.68
C SER A 99 2.82 6.42 26.49
N LEU A 100 2.17 7.56 26.76
CA LEU A 100 1.71 8.52 25.74
C LEU A 100 2.82 8.86 24.72
N SER A 101 4.04 9.10 25.21
CA SER A 101 5.20 9.44 24.38
C SER A 101 5.61 8.28 23.47
N TYR A 102 5.62 7.04 23.98
CA TYR A 102 5.94 5.86 23.16
C TYR A 102 4.87 5.63 22.11
N CYS A 103 3.58 5.71 22.46
CA CYS A 103 2.48 5.58 21.51
C CYS A 103 2.61 6.62 20.39
N LYS A 104 2.79 7.91 20.73
CA LYS A 104 2.93 8.99 19.75
C LYS A 104 4.12 8.78 18.81
N LEU A 105 5.25 8.33 19.35
CA LEU A 105 6.44 8.01 18.55
C LEU A 105 6.15 6.87 17.56
N LYS A 106 5.55 5.77 18.04
CA LYS A 106 5.23 4.62 17.19
C LYS A 106 4.14 4.94 16.18
N LYS A 107 3.09 5.66 16.56
CA LYS A 107 2.07 6.21 15.65
C LYS A 107 2.72 7.01 14.53
N LYS A 108 3.64 7.93 14.84
CA LYS A 108 4.37 8.70 13.82
C LYS A 108 5.14 7.79 12.86
N ASN A 109 5.83 6.78 13.38
CA ASN A 109 6.57 5.81 12.56
C ASN A 109 5.62 4.99 11.67
N LEU A 110 4.49 4.52 12.21
CA LEU A 110 3.46 3.81 11.45
C LEU A 110 2.89 4.70 10.35
N THR A 111 2.57 5.97 10.64
CA THR A 111 2.07 6.91 9.63
C THR A 111 3.04 7.03 8.45
N LEU A 112 4.35 7.11 8.72
CA LEU A 112 5.37 7.18 7.67
C LEU A 112 5.45 5.88 6.87
N GLN A 113 5.59 4.73 7.55
CA GLN A 113 5.67 3.43 6.88
C GLN A 113 4.46 3.16 6.00
N VAL A 114 3.26 3.34 6.52
CA VAL A 114 2.01 3.12 5.79
C VAL A 114 1.87 4.10 4.63
N SER A 115 2.19 5.39 4.84
CA SER A 115 2.12 6.41 3.78
C SER A 115 3.11 6.13 2.64
N ASP A 116 4.31 5.65 2.95
CA ASP A 116 5.31 5.32 1.94
C ASP A 116 4.91 4.08 1.14
N THR A 117 4.43 3.03 1.82
CA THR A 117 3.88 1.84 1.16
C THR A 117 2.65 2.18 0.31
N ALA A 118 1.73 3.01 0.82
CA ALA A 118 0.56 3.45 0.08
C ALA A 118 0.96 4.20 -1.19
N GLN A 119 1.91 5.13 -1.11
CA GLN A 119 2.44 5.83 -2.29
C GLN A 119 3.06 4.87 -3.30
N ALA A 120 3.80 3.86 -2.85
CA ALA A 120 4.39 2.85 -3.74
C ALA A 120 3.31 2.04 -4.46
N VAL A 121 2.27 1.59 -3.75
CA VAL A 121 1.11 0.88 -4.32
C VAL A 121 0.39 1.76 -5.34
N MET A 122 0.13 3.02 -5.01
CA MET A 122 -0.57 3.96 -5.91
C MET A 122 0.25 4.29 -7.16
N LYS A 123 1.58 4.37 -7.06
CA LYS A 123 2.48 4.64 -8.20
C LYS A 123 2.53 3.50 -9.23
N ARG A 124 1.99 2.31 -8.92
CA ARG A 124 1.77 1.25 -9.92
C ARG A 124 0.76 1.66 -10.99
N TYR A 125 0.00 2.72 -10.75
CA TYR A 125 -0.79 3.40 -11.77
C TYR A 125 0.13 4.26 -12.65
N GLY A 126 0.56 3.72 -13.80
CA GLY A 126 1.19 4.51 -14.87
C GLY A 126 2.70 4.34 -15.07
N GLN A 127 3.26 3.14 -14.81
CA GLN A 127 4.42 2.68 -15.59
C GLN A 127 3.91 1.83 -16.74
#